data_AF-A0A6N4VEA7-F1
#
_entry.id   AF-A0A6N4VEA7-F1
#
_cell.length_a   1.000
_cell.length_b   1.000
_cell.length_c   1.000
_cell.angle_alpha   90.00
_cell.angle_beta   90.00
_cell.angle_gamma   90.00
#
_symmetry.space_group_name_H-M   'P 1'
#
loop_
_entity.id
_entity.type
_entity.pdbx_description
1 polymer ?
#
loop_
_entity_poly.entity_id
_entity_poly.type
_entity_poly.pdbx_seq_one_letter_code
_entity_poly.pdbx_strand_id
1 'polypeptide(L)'
;MTVKQLRDNSIAIRRLREGIDTSNATCRMIAGVLASLPELELELQRERKAAARAARQARGLPIGRPRALDPDKAALARRMRDNGEPVPVIAETFGVSRATVYRMLADDEQKAS
;
A
#
# COMPACT_ATOMS: atom_id res chain seq x y z
N MET A 1 -4.58 23.59 6.55
CA MET A 1 -4.46 24.12 7.92
C MET A 1 -5.31 23.25 8.84
N THR A 2 -4.74 22.59 9.84
CA THR A 2 -5.44 21.64 10.74
C THR A 2 -5.85 22.30 12.05
N VAL A 3 -6.83 21.72 12.75
CA VAL A 3 -7.31 22.21 14.06
C VAL A 3 -6.18 22.26 15.11
N LYS A 4 -5.22 21.32 15.03
CA LYS A 4 -4.00 21.30 15.83
C LYS A 4 -3.15 22.56 15.62
N GLN A 5 -2.92 22.95 14.36
CA GLN A 5 -2.17 24.16 14.01
C GLN A 5 -2.83 25.44 14.53
N LEU A 6 -4.16 25.52 14.56
CA LEU A 6 -4.87 26.68 15.11
C LEU A 6 -4.67 26.78 16.64
N ARG A 7 -4.72 25.63 17.33
CA ARG A 7 -4.46 25.56 18.78
C ARG A 7 -3.01 25.94 19.12
N ASP A 8 -2.04 25.47 18.35
CA ASP A 8 -0.61 25.78 18.56
C ASP A 8 -0.33 27.29 18.40
N ASN A 9 -1.12 27.97 17.56
CA ASN A 9 -1.09 29.43 17.40
C ASN A 9 -1.96 30.19 18.42
N SER A 10 -2.45 29.54 19.47
CA SER A 10 -3.34 30.13 20.49
C SER A 10 -4.65 30.71 19.93
N ILE A 11 -5.12 30.20 18.79
CA ILE A 11 -6.36 30.65 18.15
C ILE A 11 -7.52 29.79 18.67
N ALA A 12 -8.46 30.43 19.38
CA ALA A 12 -9.66 29.77 19.88
C ALA A 12 -10.71 29.62 18.77
N ILE A 13 -11.33 28.44 18.69
CA ILE A 13 -12.40 28.15 17.72
C ILE A 13 -13.73 28.14 18.47
N ARG A 14 -14.64 29.02 18.07
CA ARG A 14 -16.01 29.04 18.57
C ARG A 14 -16.97 28.66 17.46
N ARG A 15 -17.71 27.57 17.65
CA ARG A 15 -18.81 27.22 16.73
C ARG A 15 -20.12 27.82 17.24
N LEU A 16 -20.72 28.70 16.43
CA LEU A 16 -21.93 29.46 16.80
C LEU A 16 -23.20 28.61 16.83
N ARG A 17 -23.23 27.44 16.18
CA ARG A 17 -24.41 26.57 16.11
C ARG A 17 -24.42 25.47 17.17
N GLU A 18 -23.27 24.85 17.42
CA GLU A 18 -23.17 23.69 18.33
C GLU A 18 -22.80 24.06 19.79
N GLY A 19 -22.58 25.35 20.11
CA GLY A 19 -22.24 25.79 21.47
C GLY A 19 -20.85 25.34 21.96
N ILE A 20 -20.02 24.82 21.05
CA ILE A 20 -18.67 24.33 21.37
C ILE A 20 -17.71 25.53 21.43
N ASP A 21 -17.24 25.80 22.64
CA ASP A 21 -16.23 26.82 22.93
C ASP A 21 -14.95 26.16 23.48
N THR A 22 -13.85 26.27 22.73
CA THR A 22 -12.52 25.78 23.14
C THR A 22 -11.85 26.67 24.20
N SER A 23 -12.50 27.74 24.68
CA SER A 23 -12.03 28.58 25.79
C SER A 23 -12.31 28.00 27.18
N ASN A 24 -13.22 27.01 27.29
CA ASN A 24 -13.49 26.28 28.53
C ASN A 24 -12.42 25.18 28.76
N ALA A 25 -11.88 25.10 29.98
CA ALA A 25 -10.88 24.10 30.37
C ALA A 25 -11.35 22.65 30.11
N THR A 26 -12.62 22.34 30.39
CA THR A 26 -13.21 21.02 30.13
C THR A 26 -13.26 20.71 28.63
N CYS A 27 -13.70 21.68 27.81
CA CYS A 27 -13.73 21.52 26.36
C CYS A 27 -12.32 21.37 25.75
N ARG A 28 -11.29 22.04 26.31
CA ARG A 28 -9.90 21.84 25.90
C ARG A 28 -9.37 20.45 26.24
N MET A 29 -9.73 19.90 27.39
CA MET A 29 -9.36 18.52 27.75
C MET A 29 -10.00 17.53 26.78
N ILE A 30 -11.32 17.62 26.56
CA ILE A 30 -12.04 16.74 25.63
C ILE A 30 -11.46 16.85 24.21
N ALA A 31 -11.21 18.07 23.73
CA ALA A 31 -10.58 18.29 22.43
C ALA A 31 -9.16 17.71 22.36
N GLY A 32 -8.40 17.73 23.45
CA GLY A 32 -7.07 17.09 23.52
C GLY A 32 -7.15 15.57 23.39
N VAL A 33 -8.06 14.94 24.12
CA VAL A 33 -8.29 13.48 24.03
C VAL A 33 -8.74 13.10 22.62
N LEU A 34 -9.72 13.80 22.06
CA LEU A 34 -10.20 13.55 20.69
C LEU A 34 -9.11 13.82 19.65
N ALA A 35 -8.20 14.76 19.89
CA ALA A 35 -7.06 15.04 19.00
C ALA A 35 -5.98 13.94 19.05
N SER A 36 -5.89 13.15 20.13
CA SER A 36 -4.98 11.99 20.22
C SER A 36 -5.52 10.72 19.55
N LEU A 37 -6.84 10.62 19.35
CA LEU A 37 -7.47 9.42 18.75
C LEU A 37 -6.95 9.07 17.35
N PRO A 38 -6.76 10.02 16.41
CA PRO A 38 -6.28 9.70 15.08
C PRO A 38 -4.88 9.06 15.09
N GLU A 39 -4.02 9.47 16.01
CA GLU A 39 -2.67 8.91 16.14
C GLU A 39 -2.74 7.45 16.62
N LEU A 40 -3.58 7.16 17.62
CA LEU A 40 -3.86 5.81 18.11
C LEU A 40 -4.48 4.90 17.04
N GLU A 41 -5.47 5.40 16.30
CA GLU A 41 -6.12 4.63 15.23
C GLU A 41 -5.14 4.26 14.12
N LEU A 42 -4.24 5.17 13.75
CA LEU A 42 -3.20 4.91 12.75
C LEU A 42 -2.22 3.84 13.23
N GLU A 43 -1.84 3.85 14.50
CA GLU A 43 -0.96 2.84 15.10
C GLU A 43 -1.63 1.45 15.07
N LEU A 44 -2.86 1.34 15.57
CA LEU A 44 -3.63 0.09 15.54
C LEU A 44 -3.87 -0.43 14.11
N GLN A 45 -4.12 0.46 13.15
CA GLN A 45 -4.23 0.07 11.74
C GLN A 45 -2.91 -0.47 11.19
N ARG A 46 -1.75 0.09 11.58
CA ARG A 46 -0.43 -0.39 11.15
C ARG A 46 -0.15 -1.78 11.72
N GLU A 47 -0.41 -1.99 13.00
CA GLU A 47 -0.26 -3.30 13.65
C GLU A 47 -1.12 -4.37 12.97
N ARG A 48 -2.40 -4.07 12.75
CA ARG A 48 -3.33 -4.99 12.05
C ARG A 48 -2.86 -5.31 10.63
N LYS A 49 -2.40 -4.30 9.88
CA LYS A 49 -1.84 -4.52 8.53
C LYS A 49 -0.58 -5.38 8.56
N ALA A 50 0.29 -5.21 9.56
CA ALA A 50 1.48 -6.03 9.73
C ALA A 50 1.13 -7.49 10.06
N ALA A 51 0.22 -7.71 11.02
CA ALA A 51 -0.26 -9.05 11.36
C ALA A 51 -0.93 -9.74 10.18
N ALA A 52 -1.76 -9.03 9.40
CA ALA A 52 -2.39 -9.56 8.20
C ALA A 52 -1.35 -9.96 7.13
N ARG A 53 -0.30 -9.15 6.92
CA ARG A 53 0.80 -9.50 6.02
C ARG A 53 1.54 -10.74 6.50
N ALA A 54 1.91 -10.81 7.78
CA ALA A 54 2.60 -11.96 8.36
C ALA A 54 1.79 -13.26 8.22
N ALA A 55 0.49 -13.23 8.52
CA ALA A 55 -0.40 -14.37 8.35
C ALA A 55 -0.49 -14.82 6.88
N ARG A 56 -0.47 -13.86 5.94
CA ARG A 56 -0.47 -14.15 4.49
C ARG A 56 0.86 -14.79 4.04
N GLN A 57 1.99 -14.30 4.56
CA GLN A 57 3.32 -14.91 4.33
C GLN A 57 3.37 -16.35 4.85
N ALA A 58 2.90 -16.59 6.08
CA ALA A 58 2.89 -17.93 6.68
C ALA A 58 2.05 -18.93 5.89
N ARG A 59 1.04 -18.47 5.14
CA ARG A 59 0.20 -19.28 4.25
C ARG A 59 0.75 -19.40 2.82
N GLY A 60 1.91 -18.81 2.52
CA GLY A 60 2.49 -18.80 1.17
C GLY A 60 1.68 -18.00 0.14
N LEU A 61 0.77 -17.13 0.59
CA LEU A 61 -0.08 -16.35 -0.31
C LEU A 61 0.68 -15.13 -0.85
N PRO A 62 0.44 -14.74 -2.12
CA PRO A 62 1.17 -13.62 -2.74
C PRO A 62 0.87 -12.30 -2.03
N ILE A 63 1.90 -11.48 -1.86
CA ILE A 63 1.84 -10.16 -1.24
C ILE A 63 2.25 -9.10 -2.26
N GLY A 64 1.46 -8.04 -2.35
CA GLY A 64 1.70 -6.93 -3.27
C GLY A 64 1.03 -7.14 -4.63
N ARG A 65 1.59 -6.47 -5.65
CA ARG A 65 1.02 -6.47 -7.00
C ARG A 65 1.08 -7.89 -7.59
N PRO A 66 -0.03 -8.42 -8.13
CA PRO A 66 -0.01 -9.70 -8.80
C PRO A 66 0.96 -9.68 -10.00
N ARG A 67 1.55 -10.84 -10.30
CA ARG A 67 2.39 -11.02 -11.49
C ARG A 67 1.55 -10.71 -12.73
N ALA A 68 2.17 -10.05 -13.72
CA ALA A 68 1.49 -9.64 -14.94
C ALA A 68 1.11 -10.84 -15.84
N LEU A 69 1.84 -11.95 -15.69
CA LEU A 69 1.62 -13.19 -16.42
C LEU A 69 1.31 -14.31 -15.43
N ASP A 70 0.32 -15.10 -15.79
CA ASP A 70 0.02 -16.38 -15.15
C ASP A 70 1.19 -17.36 -15.34
N PRO A 71 1.47 -18.28 -14.40
CA PRO A 71 2.51 -19.32 -14.55
C PRO A 71 2.46 -20.07 -15.90
N ASP A 72 1.29 -20.35 -16.46
CA ASP A 72 1.18 -21.04 -17.75
C ASP A 72 1.64 -20.16 -18.91
N LYS A 73 1.26 -18.88 -18.88
CA LYS A 73 1.70 -17.88 -19.87
C LYS A 73 3.21 -17.62 -19.75
N ALA A 74 3.74 -17.65 -18.53
CA ALA A 74 5.18 -17.58 -18.30
C ALA A 74 5.89 -18.79 -18.93
N ALA A 75 5.36 -20.00 -18.77
CA ALA A 75 5.91 -21.19 -19.42
C ALA A 75 5.89 -21.10 -20.96
N LEU A 76 4.82 -20.58 -21.53
CA LEU A 76 4.73 -20.37 -22.98
C LEU A 76 5.74 -19.31 -23.47
N ALA A 77 5.85 -18.18 -22.77
CA ALA A 77 6.83 -17.14 -23.09
C ALA A 77 8.28 -17.66 -23.06
N ARG A 78 8.60 -18.56 -22.12
CA ARG A 78 9.90 -19.25 -22.09
C ARG A 78 10.12 -20.11 -23.33
N ARG A 79 9.15 -20.96 -23.68
CA ARG A 79 9.26 -21.80 -24.90
C ARG A 79 9.44 -20.96 -26.16
N MET A 80 8.74 -19.83 -26.26
CA MET A 80 8.93 -18.90 -27.38
C MET A 80 10.36 -18.36 -27.41
N ARG A 81 10.92 -18.01 -26.24
CA ARG A 81 12.30 -17.54 -26.12
C ARG A 81 13.32 -18.62 -26.47
N ASP A 82 13.12 -19.85 -25.98
CA ASP A 82 14.00 -21.00 -26.25
C ASP A 82 13.99 -21.40 -27.73
N ASN A 83 12.84 -21.20 -28.39
CA ASN A 83 12.69 -21.37 -29.83
C ASN A 83 13.31 -20.21 -30.66
N GLY A 84 13.93 -19.23 -30.01
CA GLY A 84 14.63 -18.12 -30.67
C GLY A 84 13.78 -16.87 -30.94
N GLU A 85 12.54 -16.81 -30.45
CA GLU A 85 11.68 -15.65 -30.70
C GLU A 85 12.26 -14.38 -30.02
N PRO A 86 12.30 -13.24 -30.73
CA PRO A 86 12.76 -11.98 -30.16
C PRO A 86 11.80 -11.46 -29.08
N VAL A 87 12.37 -10.94 -27.99
CA VAL A 87 11.64 -10.39 -26.81
C VAL A 87 10.54 -9.37 -27.16
N PRO A 88 10.70 -8.46 -28.15
CA PRO A 88 9.61 -7.58 -28.59
C PRO A 88 8.36 -8.32 -29.05
N VAL A 89 8.50 -9.41 -29.82
CA VAL A 89 7.37 -10.19 -30.33
C VAL A 89 6.67 -10.93 -29.19
N ILE A 90 7.45 -11.47 -28.25
CA ILE A 90 6.91 -12.09 -27.03
C ILE A 90 6.11 -11.05 -26.22
N ALA A 91 6.67 -9.85 -26.04
CA ALA A 91 6.02 -8.78 -25.29
C ALA A 91 4.68 -8.36 -25.92
N GLU A 92 4.64 -8.23 -27.25
CA GLU A 92 3.42 -7.94 -28.00
C GLU A 92 2.39 -9.08 -27.89
N THR A 93 2.83 -10.32 -28.05
CA THR A 93 1.97 -11.52 -27.95
C THR A 93 1.23 -11.59 -26.61
N PHE A 94 1.91 -11.21 -25.53
CA PHE A 94 1.35 -11.24 -24.19
C PHE A 94 0.77 -9.90 -23.71
N GLY A 95 0.84 -8.84 -24.52
CA GLY A 95 0.37 -7.50 -24.16
C GLY A 95 1.09 -6.88 -22.96
N VAL A 96 2.37 -7.24 -22.74
CA VAL A 96 3.18 -6.76 -21.62
C VAL A 96 4.35 -5.92 -22.11
N SER A 97 4.96 -5.14 -21.22
CA SER A 97 6.17 -4.40 -21.57
C SER A 97 7.37 -5.34 -21.73
N ARG A 98 8.33 -4.96 -22.59
CA ARG A 98 9.63 -5.66 -22.73
C ARG A 98 10.32 -5.88 -21.37
N ALA A 99 10.28 -4.87 -20.50
CA ALA A 99 10.81 -4.96 -19.13
C ALA A 99 10.13 -6.04 -18.28
N THR A 100 8.84 -6.32 -18.51
CA THR A 100 8.12 -7.40 -17.82
C THR A 100 8.61 -8.77 -18.28
N VAL A 101 8.88 -8.93 -19.58
CA VAL A 101 9.43 -10.19 -20.13
C VAL A 101 10.83 -10.44 -19.58
N TYR A 102 11.73 -9.46 -19.62
CA TYR A 102 13.09 -9.62 -19.08
C TYR A 102 13.13 -9.96 -17.59
N ARG A 103 12.32 -9.26 -16.78
CA ARG A 103 12.22 -9.55 -15.35
C ARG A 103 11.70 -10.96 -15.08
N MET A 104 10.76 -11.44 -15.89
CA MET A 104 10.25 -12.80 -15.76
C MET A 104 11.33 -13.84 -16.04
N LEU A 105 12.12 -13.65 -17.11
CA LEU A 105 13.22 -14.55 -17.46
C LEU A 105 14.28 -14.59 -16.35
N ALA A 106 14.64 -13.43 -15.79
CA ALA A 106 15.60 -13.34 -14.69
C ALA A 106 15.10 -13.97 -13.37
N ASP A 107 13.81 -13.79 -13.03
CA ASP A 107 13.18 -14.38 -11.85
C ASP A 107 13.14 -15.93 -11.92
N ASP A 108 13.14 -16.50 -13.12
CA ASP A 108 13.11 -17.96 -13.33
C ASP A 108 14.52 -18.57 -13.27
N GLU A 109 15.55 -17.91 -13.80
CA GLU A 109 16.96 -18.34 -13.66
C GLU A 109 17.36 -18.44 -12.17
N GLN A 110 16.88 -17.52 -11.34
CA GLN A 110 17.10 -17.54 -9.88
C GLN A 110 16.37 -18.64 -9.14
N LYS A 111 15.33 -19.25 -9.73
CA LYS A 111 14.60 -20.39 -9.14
C LYS A 111 15.15 -21.75 -9.58
N ALA A 112 15.91 -21.79 -10.66
CA ALA A 112 16.56 -22.99 -11.18
C ALA A 112 17.96 -23.24 -10.57
N SER A 113 18.53 -22.22 -9.91
CA SER A 113 19.75 -22.30 -9.09
C SER A 113 19.42 -22.55 -7.62
#